data_AF-A0A846ZY93-F1
#
_entry.id   AF-A0A846ZY93-F1
#
_cell.length_a   1.000
_cell.length_b   1.000
_cell.length_c   1.000
_cell.angle_alpha   90.00
_cell.angle_beta   90.00
_cell.angle_gamma   90.00
#
_symmetry.space_group_name_H-M   'P 1'
#
loop_
_entity.id
_entity.type
_entity.pdbx_description
1 polymer ?
#
loop_
_entity_poly.entity_id
_entity_poly.type
_entity_poly.pdbx_seq_one_letter_code
_entity_poly.pdbx_strand_id
1 'polypeptide(L)'
;MALAMFRNREKQQESLCEELLRERAATLARAGFAVEDALAKLDRLDRQFGEIIRRWQSQQTGSPDGALPREQRSVLEEINGIIDQFNIVCQKAETQYYYLIVTREALGLRRHETVQKIYRIPPKKKKMQAV
;
A
#
# COMPACT_ATOMS: atom_id res chain seq x y z
N MET A 1 49.11 -15.13 24.86
CA MET A 1 47.75 -15.71 25.03
C MET A 1 46.66 -14.64 25.17
N ALA A 2 46.76 -13.67 26.08
CA ALA A 2 45.72 -12.65 26.27
C ALA A 2 45.32 -11.86 25.00
N LEU A 3 46.32 -11.40 24.22
CA LEU A 3 46.11 -10.65 22.98
C LEU A 3 45.31 -11.40 21.90
N ALA A 4 45.47 -12.72 21.82
CA ALA A 4 44.72 -13.56 20.88
C ALA A 4 43.26 -13.75 21.32
N MET A 5 43.01 -13.80 22.63
CA MET A 5 41.64 -13.87 23.18
C MET A 5 40.89 -12.54 22.99
N PHE A 6 41.55 -11.39 23.16
CA PHE A 6 40.94 -10.08 22.88
C PHE A 6 40.54 -9.94 21.41
N ARG A 7 41.44 -10.26 20.48
CA ARG A 7 41.18 -10.19 19.04
C ARG A 7 40.07 -11.15 18.57
N ASN A 8 39.93 -12.30 19.23
CA ASN A 8 38.82 -13.22 18.98
C ASN A 8 37.47 -12.64 19.44
N ARG A 9 37.43 -12.04 20.64
CA ARG A 9 36.22 -11.36 21.15
C ARG A 9 35.80 -10.19 20.27
N GLU A 10 36.74 -9.37 19.79
CA GLU A 10 36.46 -8.29 18.83
C GLU A 10 35.83 -8.82 17.56
N LYS A 11 36.39 -9.89 16.98
CA LYS A 11 35.84 -10.54 15.78
C LYS A 11 34.45 -11.13 16.00
N GLN A 12 34.21 -11.74 17.17
CA GLN A 12 32.88 -12.24 17.55
C GLN A 12 31.86 -11.10 17.70
N GLN A 13 32.28 -9.99 18.30
CA GLN A 13 31.43 -8.81 18.46
C GLN A 13 31.08 -8.18 17.11
N GLU A 14 32.06 -8.07 16.20
CA GLU A 14 31.85 -7.56 14.85
C GLU A 14 30.85 -8.42 14.07
N SER A 15 31.03 -9.75 14.09
CA SER A 15 30.10 -10.71 13.47
C SER A 15 28.67 -10.54 14.00
N LEU A 16 28.52 -10.40 15.32
CA LEU A 16 27.21 -10.22 15.95
C LEU A 16 26.58 -8.87 15.56
N CYS A 17 27.37 -7.81 15.43
CA CYS A 17 26.90 -6.52 14.94
C CYS A 17 26.43 -6.60 13.48
N GLU A 18 27.17 -7.30 12.61
CA GLU A 18 26.77 -7.50 11.22
C GLU A 18 25.46 -8.29 11.10
N GLU A 19 25.31 -9.36 11.86
CA GLU A 19 24.08 -10.16 11.91
C GLU A 19 22.89 -9.30 12.36
N LEU A 20 23.05 -8.53 13.44
CA LEU A 20 22.03 -7.63 13.93
C LEU A 20 21.63 -6.58 12.87
N LEU A 21 22.61 -6.00 12.18
CA LEU A 21 22.35 -5.02 11.12
C LEU A 21 21.58 -5.66 9.95
N ARG A 22 21.94 -6.88 9.56
CA ARG A 22 21.25 -7.63 8.51
C ARG A 22 19.80 -7.93 8.89
N GLU A 23 19.55 -8.39 10.11
CA GLU A 23 18.19 -8.69 10.59
C GLU A 23 17.31 -7.44 10.66
N ARG A 24 17.88 -6.31 11.09
CA ARG A 24 17.20 -5.02 11.09
C ARG A 24 16.85 -4.55 9.69
N ALA A 25 17.80 -4.63 8.76
CA ALA A 25 17.58 -4.29 7.35
C ALA A 25 16.49 -5.17 6.73
N ALA A 26 16.53 -6.49 6.96
CA ALA A 26 15.53 -7.43 6.46
C ALA A 26 14.13 -7.14 7.03
N THR A 27 14.04 -6.79 8.32
CA THR A 27 12.77 -6.44 8.96
C THR A 27 12.17 -5.16 8.37
N LEU A 28 12.98 -4.13 8.17
CA LEU A 28 12.53 -2.89 7.52
C LEU A 28 12.11 -3.13 6.07
N ALA A 29 12.86 -3.94 5.33
CA ALA A 29 12.52 -4.28 3.94
C ALA A 29 11.16 -4.96 3.84
N ARG A 30 10.89 -5.97 4.69
CA ARG A 30 9.58 -6.65 4.72
C ARG A 30 8.44 -5.68 5.05
N ALA A 31 8.63 -4.79 6.02
CA ALA A 31 7.62 -3.80 6.36
C ALA A 31 7.37 -2.81 5.21
N GLY A 32 8.43 -2.36 4.51
CA GLY A 32 8.32 -1.51 3.33
C GLY A 32 7.57 -2.20 2.19
N PHE A 33 7.96 -3.43 1.84
CA PHE A 33 7.31 -4.22 0.79
C PHE A 33 5.82 -4.44 1.06
N ALA A 34 5.43 -4.67 2.31
CA ALA A 34 4.01 -4.81 2.65
C ALA A 34 3.18 -3.56 2.32
N VAL A 35 3.78 -2.37 2.44
CA VAL A 35 3.15 -1.10 2.02
C VAL A 35 3.14 -0.98 0.50
N GLU A 36 4.25 -1.30 -0.16
CA GLU A 36 4.39 -1.25 -1.63
C GLU A 36 3.39 -2.16 -2.33
N ASP A 37 3.21 -3.38 -1.83
CA ASP A 37 2.24 -4.34 -2.35
C ASP A 37 0.80 -3.81 -2.26
N ALA A 38 0.47 -3.13 -1.14
CA ALA A 38 -0.84 -2.53 -0.96
C ALA A 38 -1.05 -1.35 -1.93
N LEU A 39 -0.03 -0.49 -2.10
CA LEU A 39 -0.08 0.64 -3.04
C LEU A 39 -0.17 0.16 -4.50
N ALA A 40 0.59 -0.87 -4.88
CA ALA A 40 0.52 -1.48 -6.20
C ALA A 40 -0.87 -2.06 -6.49
N LYS A 41 -1.51 -2.65 -5.47
CA LYS A 41 -2.90 -3.11 -5.60
C LYS A 41 -3.89 -1.95 -5.76
N LEU A 42 -3.69 -0.83 -5.06
CA LEU A 42 -4.51 0.38 -5.25
C LEU A 42 -4.39 0.93 -6.67
N ASP A 43 -3.17 1.02 -7.21
CA ASP A 43 -2.95 1.49 -8.57
C ASP A 43 -3.66 0.59 -9.61
N ARG A 44 -3.61 -0.73 -9.44
CA ARG A 44 -4.36 -1.67 -10.31
C ARG A 44 -5.87 -1.45 -10.23
N LEU A 45 -6.43 -1.31 -9.03
CA LEU A 45 -7.86 -1.06 -8.84
C LEU A 45 -8.27 0.30 -9.42
N ASP A 46 -7.43 1.33 -9.30
CA ASP A 46 -7.69 2.65 -9.86
C ASP A 46 -7.71 2.63 -11.40
N ARG A 47 -6.80 1.88 -12.03
CA ARG A 47 -6.80 1.66 -13.48
C ARG A 47 -8.06 0.91 -13.93
N GLN A 48 -8.44 -0.15 -13.24
CA GLN A 48 -9.66 -0.92 -13.53
C GLN A 48 -10.91 -0.05 -13.42
N PHE A 49 -11.00 0.76 -12.35
CA PHE A 49 -12.06 1.74 -12.17
C PHE A 49 -12.12 2.74 -13.34
N GLY A 50 -10.98 3.29 -13.75
CA GLY A 50 -10.90 4.20 -14.90
C GLY A 50 -11.24 3.56 -16.24
N GLU A 51 -10.97 2.27 -16.44
CA GLU A 51 -11.39 1.53 -17.64
C GLU A 51 -12.90 1.30 -17.68
N ILE A 52 -13.53 0.97 -16.56
CA ILE A 52 -14.99 0.77 -16.49
C ILE A 52 -15.73 2.08 -16.73
N ILE A 53 -15.28 3.18 -16.11
CA ILE A 53 -15.88 4.51 -16.35
C ILE A 53 -15.78 4.91 -17.82
N ARG A 54 -14.61 4.74 -18.44
CA ARG A 54 -14.43 5.07 -19.86
C ARG A 54 -15.34 4.24 -20.76
N ARG A 55 -15.45 2.93 -20.50
CA ARG A 55 -16.37 2.04 -21.23
C ARG A 55 -17.82 2.49 -21.08
N TRP A 56 -18.27 2.76 -19.85
CA TRP A 56 -19.63 3.21 -19.58
C TRP A 56 -19.96 4.56 -20.22
N GLN A 57 -19.04 5.53 -20.15
CA GLN A 57 -19.22 6.84 -20.80
C GLN A 57 -19.34 6.70 -22.32
N SER A 58 -18.53 5.85 -22.95
CA SER A 58 -18.59 5.64 -24.41
C SER A 58 -19.94 5.07 -24.87
N GLN A 59 -20.58 4.21 -24.05
CA GLN A 59 -21.88 3.60 -24.34
C GLN A 59 -23.06 4.57 -24.16
N GLN A 60 -22.93 5.58 -23.29
CA GLN A 60 -24.01 6.53 -23.04
C GLN A 60 -24.14 7.64 -24.10
N THR A 61 -23.10 7.90 -24.89
CA THR A 61 -23.10 8.94 -25.93
C THR A 61 -24.13 8.70 -27.07
N GLY A 62 -24.89 7.60 -27.04
CA GLY A 62 -25.81 7.19 -28.12
C GLY A 62 -27.28 6.97 -27.72
N SER A 63 -27.72 7.21 -26.48
CA SER A 63 -29.11 6.88 -26.09
C SER A 63 -29.76 7.95 -25.19
N PRO A 64 -30.74 8.72 -25.70
CA PRO A 64 -31.47 9.69 -24.92
C PRO A 64 -32.86 9.13 -24.55
N ASP A 65 -33.00 8.36 -23.47
CA ASP A 65 -34.32 8.23 -22.83
C ASP A 65 -34.28 7.75 -21.36
N GLY A 66 -34.43 8.72 -20.45
CA GLY A 66 -35.49 8.77 -19.42
C GLY A 66 -35.66 7.71 -18.33
N ALA A 67 -35.17 6.47 -18.44
CA ALA A 67 -35.41 5.44 -17.43
C ALA A 67 -34.14 4.63 -17.17
N LEU A 68 -33.62 4.62 -15.92
CA LEU A 68 -32.45 3.84 -15.49
C LEU A 68 -32.57 2.39 -16.00
N PRO A 69 -31.94 2.03 -17.13
CA PRO A 69 -32.04 0.70 -17.68
C PRO A 69 -31.41 -0.24 -16.65
N ARG A 70 -31.91 -1.47 -16.52
CA ARG A 70 -31.35 -2.49 -15.62
C ARG A 70 -29.82 -2.63 -15.78
N GLU A 71 -29.32 -2.36 -16.99
CA GLU A 71 -27.91 -2.28 -17.35
C GLU A 71 -27.14 -1.14 -16.64
N GLN A 72 -27.69 0.08 -16.52
CA GLN A 72 -27.03 1.17 -15.79
C GLN A 72 -26.93 0.88 -14.29
N ARG A 73 -27.94 0.24 -13.68
CA ARG A 73 -27.85 -0.21 -12.29
C ARG A 73 -26.76 -1.26 -12.09
N SER A 74 -26.66 -2.22 -13.00
CA SER A 74 -25.61 -3.25 -12.96
C SER A 74 -24.20 -2.65 -13.05
N VAL A 75 -24.00 -1.63 -13.90
CA VAL A 75 -22.70 -0.95 -14.00
C VAL A 75 -22.39 -0.13 -12.75
N LEU A 76 -23.37 0.55 -12.16
CA LEU A 76 -23.19 1.26 -10.89
C LEU A 76 -22.82 0.30 -9.75
N GLU A 77 -23.42 -0.88 -9.69
CA GLU A 77 -23.07 -1.94 -8.73
C GLU A 77 -21.63 -2.43 -8.94
N GLU A 78 -21.21 -2.68 -10.19
CA GLU A 78 -19.84 -3.06 -10.52
C GLU A 78 -18.83 -2.00 -10.07
N ILE A 79 -19.09 -0.73 -10.40
CA ILE A 79 -18.25 0.40 -10.00
C ILE A 79 -18.16 0.50 -8.48
N ASN A 80 -19.30 0.41 -7.79
CA ASN A 80 -19.34 0.47 -6.33
C ASN A 80 -18.63 -0.70 -5.66
N GLY A 81 -18.66 -1.90 -6.26
CA GLY A 81 -17.90 -3.06 -5.81
C GLY A 81 -16.39 -2.83 -5.88
N ILE A 82 -15.90 -2.18 -6.95
CA ILE A 82 -14.48 -1.82 -7.06
C ILE A 82 -14.10 -0.71 -6.07
N ILE A 83 -14.97 0.26 -5.86
CA ILE A 83 -14.77 1.30 -4.82
C ILE A 83 -14.64 0.65 -3.43
N ASP A 84 -15.47 -0.35 -3.12
CA ASP A 84 -15.37 -1.07 -1.84
C ASP A 84 -14.04 -1.81 -1.72
N GLN A 85 -13.62 -2.52 -2.77
CA GLN A 85 -12.31 -3.19 -2.79
C GLN A 85 -11.16 -2.18 -2.64
N PHE A 86 -11.22 -1.05 -3.32
CA PHE A 86 -10.24 0.02 -3.21
C PHE A 86 -10.15 0.54 -1.78
N ASN A 87 -11.29 0.82 -1.15
CA ASN A 87 -11.35 1.35 0.21
C ASN A 87 -10.84 0.35 1.26
N ILE A 88 -11.10 -0.95 1.07
CA ILE A 88 -10.53 -2.02 1.91
C ILE A 88 -9.01 -2.04 1.78
N VAL A 89 -8.48 -1.92 0.56
CA VAL A 89 -7.03 -1.90 0.33
C VAL A 89 -6.40 -0.62 0.88
N CYS A 90 -7.07 0.54 0.82
CA CYS A 90 -6.61 1.76 1.48
C CYS A 90 -6.43 1.53 2.98
N GLN A 91 -7.41 0.93 3.64
CA GLN A 91 -7.33 0.63 5.07
C GLN A 91 -6.21 -0.38 5.40
N LYS A 92 -5.98 -1.35 4.51
CA LYS A 92 -4.83 -2.27 4.62
C LYS A 92 -3.51 -1.50 4.48
N ALA A 93 -3.39 -0.60 3.51
CA ALA A 93 -2.20 0.21 3.30
C ALA A 93 -1.93 1.12 4.51
N GLU A 94 -2.96 1.74 5.09
CA GLU A 94 -2.88 2.55 6.32
C GLU A 94 -2.30 1.72 7.48
N THR A 95 -2.82 0.50 7.67
CA THR A 95 -2.33 -0.44 8.70
C THR A 95 -0.86 -0.83 8.47
N GLN A 96 -0.48 -1.18 7.24
CA GLN A 96 0.90 -1.57 6.93
C GLN A 96 1.86 -0.39 7.10
N TYR A 97 1.43 0.82 6.69
CA TYR A 97 2.21 2.03 6.85
C TYR A 97 2.45 2.33 8.34
N TYR A 98 1.41 2.19 9.18
CA TYR A 98 1.57 2.30 10.63
C TYR A 98 2.61 1.31 11.17
N TYR A 99 2.57 0.04 10.77
CA TYR A 99 3.56 -0.95 11.20
C TYR A 99 4.98 -0.63 10.72
N LEU A 100 5.14 -0.09 9.51
CA LEU A 100 6.44 0.39 9.03
C LEU A 100 6.99 1.50 9.95
N ILE A 101 6.15 2.48 10.32
CA ILE A 101 6.56 3.57 11.22
C ILE A 101 6.96 3.04 12.59
N VAL A 102 6.13 2.18 13.21
CA VAL A 102 6.44 1.57 14.51
C VAL A 102 7.73 0.76 14.46
N THR A 103 7.94 -0.01 13.39
CA THR A 103 9.17 -0.80 13.20
C THR A 103 10.39 0.11 13.10
N ARG A 104 10.30 1.21 12.36
CA ARG A 104 11.36 2.21 12.25
C ARG A 104 11.69 2.82 13.60
N GLU A 105 10.68 3.21 14.37
CA GLU A 105 10.86 3.84 15.68
C GLU A 105 11.48 2.89 16.70
N ALA A 106 11.07 1.62 16.71
CA ALA A 106 11.66 0.58 17.54
C ALA A 106 13.16 0.36 17.22
N LEU A 107 13.59 0.66 15.99
CA LEU A 107 14.98 0.63 15.55
C LEU A 107 15.71 1.98 15.69
N GLY A 108 15.06 2.99 16.28
CA GLY A 108 15.64 4.32 16.51
C GLY A 108 15.52 5.31 15.34
N LEU A 109 14.85 4.94 14.26
CA LEU A 109 14.68 5.78 13.06
C LEU A 109 13.43 6.67 13.20
N ARG A 110 13.58 7.83 13.85
CA ARG A 110 12.45 8.71 14.22
C ARG A 110 12.07 9.77 13.18
N ARG A 111 12.90 9.95 12.14
CA ARG A 111 12.61 10.88 11.03
C ARG A 111 11.90 10.14 9.92
N HIS A 112 10.73 10.67 9.55
CA HIS A 112 9.78 9.99 8.66
C HIS A 112 9.40 10.82 7.43
N GLU A 113 10.02 11.99 7.19
CA GLU A 113 9.62 12.90 6.12
C GLU A 113 9.75 12.23 4.74
N THR A 114 10.83 11.48 4.52
CA THR A 114 11.03 10.73 3.27
C THR A 114 10.05 9.57 3.13
N VAL A 115 9.72 8.89 4.24
CA VAL A 115 8.78 7.76 4.26
C VAL A 115 7.37 8.22 3.89
N GLN A 116 6.93 9.36 4.43
CA GLN A 116 5.66 9.98 4.09
C GLN A 116 5.55 10.37 2.61
N LYS A 117 6.67 10.78 2.00
CA LYS A 117 6.72 11.12 0.57
C LYS A 117 6.67 9.89 -0.33
N ILE A 118 7.39 8.83 0.03
CA ILE A 118 7.47 7.59 -0.76
C ILE A 118 6.15 6.83 -0.69
N TYR A 119 5.60 6.65 0.50
CA TYR A 119 4.43 5.79 0.73
C TYR A 119 3.14 6.59 0.87
N ARG A 120 2.86 7.45 -0.12
CA ARG A 120 1.64 8.25 -0.13
C ARG A 120 0.42 7.39 -0.45
N ILE A 121 -0.44 7.18 0.55
CA ILE A 121 -1.70 6.44 0.38
C ILE A 121 -2.78 7.38 -0.19
N PRO A 122 -3.48 7.00 -1.26
CA PRO A 122 -4.57 7.80 -1.81
C PRO A 122 -5.80 7.79 -0.88
N PRO A 123 -6.62 8.86 -0.87
CA PRO A 123 -7.83 8.91 -0.08
C PRO A 123 -8.87 7.89 -0.57
N LYS A 124 -9.72 7.43 0.34
CA LYS A 124 -10.86 6.55 0.04
C LYS A 124 -11.82 7.20 -0.96
N LYS A 125 -12.38 6.41 -1.86
CA LYS A 125 -13.34 6.85 -2.87
C LYS A 125 -14.78 6.77 -2.32
N LYS A 126 -15.62 7.71 -2.71
CA LYS A 126 -17.06 7.71 -2.39
C LYS A 126 -17.81 6.85 -3.40
N LYS A 127 -18.80 6.10 -2.92
CA LYS A 127 -19.73 5.35 -3.79
C LYS A 127 -20.50 6.29 -4.71
N MET A 128 -20.77 5.82 -5.91
CA MET A 128 -21.64 6.49 -6.87
C MET A 128 -23.10 6.22 -6.52
N GLN A 129 -23.92 7.26 -6.55
CA GLN A 129 -25.37 7.18 -6.38
C GLN A 129 -26.03 7.32 -7.75
N ALA A 130 -27.13 6.58 -7.96
CA ALA A 130 -28.02 6.88 -9.08
C ALA A 130 -28.71 8.22 -8.78
N VAL A 131 -28.58 9.18 -9.70
CA VAL A 131 -29.31 10.46 -9.66
C VAL A 131 -30.73 10.23 -10.15
#